data_AF-A0A960FQ36-F1
#
_entry.id   AF-A0A960FQ36-F1
#
_cell.length_a   1.000
_cell.length_b   1.000
_cell.length_c   1.000
_cell.angle_alpha   90.00
_cell.angle_beta   90.00
_cell.angle_gamma   90.00
#
_symmetry.space_group_name_H-M   'P 1'
#
loop_
_entity.id
_entity.type
_entity.pdbx_description
1 polymer ?
#
loop_
_entity_poly.entity_id
_entity_poly.type
_entity_poly.pdbx_seq_one_letter_code
_entity_poly.pdbx_strand_id
1 'polypeptide(L)' 'AQRAGLGGIQEWLSFYFKSPQVAPGLYPEHDLFIQLTKLKNTLRWLQGEDPITHLGMDYYLSD' A
#
# COMPACT_ATOMS: atom_id res chain seq x y z
N ALA A 1 -2.60 8.74 8.26
CA ALA A 1 -1.45 8.22 9.04
C ALA A 1 -1.64 8.50 10.54
N GLN A 2 -1.60 9.76 10.99
CA GLN A 2 -1.68 10.12 12.42
C GLN A 2 -2.87 9.50 13.18
N ARG A 3 -4.08 9.52 12.62
CA ARG A 3 -5.28 8.90 13.24
C ARG A 3 -5.17 7.39 13.43
N ALA A 4 -4.37 6.73 12.59
CA ALA A 4 -4.08 5.30 12.67
C ALA A 4 -2.78 5.02 13.46
N GLY A 5 -2.20 6.02 14.13
CA GLY A 5 -0.94 5.89 14.86
C GLY A 5 0.30 5.72 13.98
N LEU A 6 0.17 5.83 12.65
CA LEU A 6 1.30 5.66 11.72
C LEU A 6 2.13 6.95 11.62
N GLY A 7 3.45 6.82 11.73
CA GLY A 7 4.44 7.89 11.60
C GLY A 7 5.59 7.52 10.68
N GLY A 8 6.47 8.48 10.38
CA GLY A 8 7.58 8.29 9.45
C GLY A 8 7.14 8.32 7.98
N ILE A 9 7.98 7.76 7.10
CA ILE A 9 7.76 7.74 5.64
C ILE A 9 6.52 6.88 5.32
N GLN A 10 5.54 7.48 4.65
CA GLN A 10 4.28 6.81 4.29
C GLN A 10 4.31 6.40 2.81
N GLU A 11 5.10 5.37 2.47
CA GLU A 11 5.28 4.97 1.08
C GLU A 11 3.96 4.56 0.39
N TRP A 12 2.98 4.06 1.12
CA TRP A 12 1.66 3.69 0.59
C TRP A 12 0.83 4.88 0.08
N LEU A 13 1.22 6.13 0.38
CA LEU A 13 0.63 7.33 -0.19
C LEU A 13 1.27 7.75 -1.52
N SER A 14 2.27 7.00 -2.01
CA SER A 14 3.00 7.29 -3.25
C SER A 14 2.09 7.47 -4.47
N PHE A 15 0.93 6.81 -4.48
CA PHE A 15 -0.08 6.91 -5.53
C PHE A 15 -0.49 8.35 -5.87
N TYR A 16 -0.47 9.25 -4.88
CA TYR A 16 -0.87 10.65 -5.06
C TYR A 16 0.28 11.59 -5.44
N PHE A 17 1.53 11.12 -5.49
CA PHE A 17 2.70 11.97 -5.64
C PHE A 17 3.48 11.64 -6.91
N LYS A 18 3.84 12.70 -7.66
CA LYS A 18 4.73 12.58 -8.83
C LYS A 18 6.14 12.13 -8.44
N SER A 19 6.59 12.49 -7.24
CA SER A 19 7.91 12.15 -6.69
C SER A 19 7.73 11.55 -5.30
N PRO A 20 7.46 10.23 -5.20
CA PRO A 20 7.25 9.55 -3.93
C PRO A 20 8.46 9.66 -3.00
N GLN A 21 8.19 9.85 -1.70
CA GLN A 21 9.22 9.78 -0.67
C GLN A 21 9.48 8.30 -0.32
N VAL A 22 10.76 7.92 -0.29
CA VAL A 22 11.23 6.59 0.11
C VAL A 22 12.42 6.70 1.06
N ALA A 23 12.74 5.60 1.75
CA ALA A 23 13.93 5.55 2.60
C ALA A 23 15.23 5.72 1.77
N PRO A 24 16.32 6.26 2.36
CA PRO A 24 17.59 6.39 1.67
C PRO A 24 18.09 5.04 1.08
N GLY A 25 18.54 5.06 -0.18
CA GLY A 25 19.04 3.86 -0.88
C GLY A 25 17.96 3.02 -1.57
N LEU A 26 16.67 3.37 -1.42
CA LEU A 26 15.57 2.72 -2.14
C LEU A 26 15.21 3.45 -3.43
N TYR A 27 14.73 2.69 -4.42
CA TYR A 27 14.15 3.24 -5.63
C TYR A 27 12.68 3.62 -5.39
N PRO A 28 12.25 4.85 -5.73
CA PRO A 28 10.85 5.23 -5.66
C PRO A 28 10.04 4.51 -6.75
N GLU A 29 9.06 3.72 -6.32
CA GLU A 29 8.12 3.06 -7.24
C GLU A 29 7.30 4.11 -8.01
N HIS A 30 7.15 3.95 -9.31
CA HIS A 30 6.39 4.86 -10.18
C HIS A 30 5.29 4.16 -10.99
N ASP A 31 5.15 2.83 -10.88
CA ASP A 31 4.02 2.11 -11.44
C ASP A 31 2.74 2.39 -10.64
N LEU A 32 1.76 3.05 -11.28
CA LEU A 32 0.50 3.45 -10.65
C LEU A 32 -0.32 2.26 -10.14
N PHE A 33 -0.24 1.09 -10.77
CA PHE A 33 -0.97 -0.09 -10.31
C PHE A 33 -0.34 -0.67 -9.06
N ILE A 34 0.99 -0.73 -8.99
CA ILE A 34 1.70 -1.18 -7.79
C ILE A 34 1.45 -0.22 -6.63
N GLN A 35 1.52 1.09 -6.88
CA GLN A 35 1.22 2.11 -5.88
C GLN A 35 -0.23 2.03 -5.38
N LEU A 36 -1.20 1.79 -6.29
CA LEU A 36 -2.60 1.59 -5.94
C LEU A 36 -2.81 0.30 -5.11
N THR A 37 -2.13 -0.79 -5.45
CA THR A 37 -2.15 -2.03 -4.65
C THR A 37 -1.61 -1.78 -3.26
N LYS A 38 -0.46 -1.07 -3.12
CA LYS A 38 0.10 -0.69 -1.81
C LYS A 38 -0.88 0.14 -0.98
N LEU A 39 -1.54 1.12 -1.60
CA LEU A 39 -2.57 1.93 -0.95
C LEU A 39 -3.72 1.07 -0.43
N LYS A 40 -4.33 0.24 -1.29
CA LYS A 40 -5.47 -0.61 -0.93
C LYS A 40 -5.12 -1.63 0.14
N ASN A 41 -4.00 -2.33 0.01
CA ASN A 41 -3.57 -3.33 0.98
C ASN A 41 -3.23 -2.72 2.33
N THR A 42 -2.68 -1.50 2.37
CA THR A 42 -2.46 -0.79 3.64
C THR A 42 -3.79 -0.45 4.32
N LEU A 43 -4.82 -0.04 3.57
CA LEU A 43 -6.15 0.20 4.12
C LEU A 43 -6.82 -1.07 4.63
N ARG A 44 -6.72 -2.19 3.90
CA ARG A 44 -7.21 -3.51 4.35
C ARG A 44 -6.56 -3.92 5.67
N TRP A 45 -5.23 -3.83 5.73
CA TRP A 45 -4.48 -4.13 6.95
C TRP A 45 -4.91 -3.24 8.13
N LEU A 46 -5.13 -1.95 7.90
CA LEU A 46 -5.65 -1.03 8.92
C LEU A 46 -7.07 -1.39 9.40
N GLN A 47 -7.87 -2.04 8.56
CA GLN A 47 -9.21 -2.55 8.88
C GLN A 47 -9.17 -3.95 9.53
N GLY A 48 -7.99 -4.57 9.63
CA GLY A 48 -7.83 -5.93 10.16
C GLY A 48 -8.09 -7.04 9.13
N GLU A 49 -8.13 -6.70 7.84
CA GLU A 49 -8.25 -7.65 6.74
C GLU A 49 -6.88 -8.03 6.17
N ASP A 50 -6.78 -9.25 5.64
CA ASP A 50 -5.58 -9.70 4.95
C ASP A 50 -5.34 -8.93 3.63
N PRO A 51 -4.08 -8.63 3.28
CA PRO A 51 -3.72 -8.05 1.98
C PRO A 51 -4.16 -8.94 0.82
N ILE A 52 -4.66 -8.34 -0.25
CA ILE A 52 -4.92 -9.07 -1.49
C ILE A 52 -3.60 -9.24 -2.23
N THR A 53 -3.35 -10.47 -2.66
CA THR A 53 -2.26 -10.82 -3.56
C THR A 53 -2.78 -10.92 -4.99
N HIS A 54 -1.91 -10.72 -5.99
CA HIS A 54 -2.31 -10.81 -7.40
C HIS A 54 -2.53 -12.27 -7.88
N LEU A 55 -2.83 -13.19 -6.97
CA LEU A 55 -3.16 -14.58 -7.28
C LEU A 55 -4.61 -14.73 -7.76
N GLY A 56 -5.47 -13.72 -7.56
CA GLY A 56 -6.86 -13.70 -8.07
C GLY A 56 -7.82 -14.67 -7.38
N MET A 57 -7.30 -15.61 -6.60
CA MET A 57 -8.06 -16.60 -5.83
C MET A 57 -8.55 -16.06 -4.47
N ASP A 58 -8.00 -14.95 -4.02
CA ASP A 58 -8.27 -14.39 -2.68
C ASP A 58 -9.74 -13.99 -2.48
N TYR A 59 -10.51 -13.73 -3.55
CA TYR A 59 -11.95 -13.46 -3.50
C TYR A 59 -12.82 -14.72 -3.43
N TYR A 60 -12.28 -15.87 -3.84
CA TYR A 60 -13.01 -17.14 -3.91
C TYR A 60 -12.70 -18.06 -2.74
N LEU A 61 -11.56 -17.85 -2.07
CA LEU A 61 -11.09 -18.68 -0.96
C LEU A 61 -11.39 -18.09 0.43
N SER A 62 -11.95 -16.88 0.49
CA SER A 62 -12.28 -16.18 1.74
C SER A 62 -13.70 -16.44 2.27
N ASP A 63 -14.41 -17.42 1.72
CA ASP A 63 -15.72 -17.91 2.21
C ASP A 63 -15.59 -19.31 2.83
#